data_AF-A0A7G1P1Q6-F1
#
_entry.id   AF-A0A7G1P1Q6-F1
#
_cell.length_a   1.000
_cell.length_b   1.000
_cell.length_c   1.000
_cell.angle_alpha   90.00
_cell.angle_beta   90.00
_cell.angle_gamma   90.00
#
_symmetry.space_group_name_H-M   'P 1'
#
loop_
_entity.id
_entity.type
_entity.pdbx_description
1 polymer ?
#
loop_
_entity_poly.entity_id
_entity_poly.type
_entity_poly.pdbx_seq_one_letter_code
_entity_poly.pdbx_strand_id
1 'polypeptide(L)'
;MLFRPGTDFGDGAVQLLDHDTARPSIEKVYDRVRTVSVAWPDRAERFWNNRLDDAPQARGGATSLRHAVHRAPDGDITGYALYRSNDARDPLGNDTSAVRVVEPAATTRQAYASLWRFLAGIDLVPWIEYEAAVDEPLPHLLTEPRAVRSTVVDRLWVRLVDADRALAGRRCSAPLDVVLNVEDDFCPWNTGRYRLQTEGDAVDCERTNAPADLQLTAAELAAAYLGGTTFASLAAAGLVHELRPGALARTTRAFRTDREPFYPGGWAFPAY
;
A
#
# COMPACT_ATOMS: atom_id res chain seq x y z
N MET A 1 21.81 9.06 6.00
CA MET A 1 20.49 9.27 6.65
C MET A 1 20.68 9.17 8.16
N LEU A 2 20.23 10.16 8.95
CA LEU A 2 20.40 10.17 10.41
C LEU A 2 19.06 9.91 11.12
N PHE A 3 19.04 8.92 12.01
CA PHE A 3 17.86 8.53 12.78
C PHE A 3 17.74 9.33 14.08
N ARG A 4 16.51 9.55 14.55
CA ARG A 4 16.24 10.28 15.79
C ARG A 4 16.93 9.61 16.99
N PRO A 5 17.46 10.39 17.94
CA PRO A 5 17.89 9.86 19.22
C PRO A 5 16.77 9.05 19.89
N GLY A 6 17.09 7.88 20.43
CA GLY A 6 16.10 6.99 21.05
C GLY A 6 15.27 6.16 20.08
N THR A 7 15.57 6.16 18.77
CA THR A 7 15.00 5.18 17.84
C THR A 7 15.37 3.77 18.31
N ASP A 8 14.35 2.97 18.66
CA ASP A 8 14.51 1.58 19.05
C ASP A 8 14.68 0.71 17.80
N PHE A 9 15.90 0.23 17.59
CA PHE A 9 16.23 -0.72 16.51
C PHE A 9 16.02 -2.18 16.92
N GLY A 10 15.73 -2.43 18.21
CA GLY A 10 15.76 -3.74 18.83
C GLY A 10 17.16 -4.37 18.82
N ASP A 11 17.22 -5.62 19.30
CA ASP A 11 18.43 -6.45 19.35
C ASP A 11 18.51 -7.45 18.18
N GLY A 12 17.61 -7.30 17.19
CA GLY A 12 17.61 -8.11 15.98
C GLY A 12 18.72 -7.71 15.01
N ALA A 13 18.93 -8.53 13.99
CA ALA A 13 19.96 -8.32 12.98
C ALA A 13 19.41 -8.46 11.56
N VAL A 14 19.94 -7.65 10.64
CA VAL A 14 19.67 -7.78 9.21
C VAL A 14 20.76 -8.64 8.58
N GLN A 15 20.34 -9.67 7.85
CA GLN A 15 21.21 -10.62 7.15
C GLN A 15 20.94 -10.57 5.66
N LEU A 16 21.99 -10.68 4.85
CA LEU A 16 21.85 -10.88 3.41
C LEU A 16 21.75 -12.37 3.12
N LEU A 17 20.74 -12.75 2.35
CA LEU A 17 20.48 -14.13 1.95
C LEU A 17 20.48 -14.26 0.42
N ASP A 18 20.88 -15.42 -0.08
CA ASP A 18 20.62 -15.80 -1.46
C ASP A 18 19.11 -16.00 -1.71
N HIS A 19 18.72 -16.03 -2.99
CA HIS A 19 17.33 -16.13 -3.40
C HIS A 19 16.57 -17.30 -2.77
N ASP A 20 17.15 -18.51 -2.84
CA ASP A 20 16.46 -19.74 -2.44
C ASP A 20 16.26 -19.79 -0.92
N THR A 21 17.26 -19.31 -0.17
CA THR A 21 17.20 -19.21 1.29
C THR A 21 16.28 -18.08 1.76
N ALA A 22 16.22 -16.96 1.00
CA ALA A 22 15.41 -15.79 1.37
C ALA A 22 13.91 -16.01 1.13
N ARG A 23 13.53 -16.70 0.05
CA ARG A 23 12.15 -16.77 -0.42
C ARG A 23 11.14 -17.20 0.66
N PRO A 24 11.32 -18.32 1.39
CA PRO A 24 10.36 -18.72 2.43
C PRO A 24 10.19 -17.67 3.53
N SER A 25 11.26 -16.92 3.83
CA SER A 25 11.27 -15.85 4.83
C SER A 25 10.50 -14.62 4.36
N ILE A 26 10.67 -14.26 3.08
CA ILE A 26 9.97 -13.15 2.43
C ILE A 26 8.46 -13.44 2.36
N GLU A 27 8.07 -14.63 1.86
CA GLU A 27 6.67 -15.03 1.74
C GLU A 27 5.96 -14.98 3.11
N LYS A 28 6.59 -15.55 4.14
CA LYS A 28 6.07 -15.54 5.52
C LYS A 28 5.82 -14.14 6.06
N VAL A 29 6.76 -13.20 5.86
CA VAL A 29 6.59 -11.82 6.32
C VAL A 29 5.51 -11.10 5.51
N TYR A 30 5.51 -11.28 4.19
CA TYR A 30 4.50 -10.68 3.31
C TYR A 30 3.09 -11.11 3.71
N ASP A 31 2.89 -12.41 3.96
CA ASP A 31 1.60 -12.96 4.39
C ASP A 31 1.11 -12.36 5.71
N ARG A 32 2.03 -12.07 6.65
CA ARG A 32 1.67 -11.39 7.89
C ARG A 32 1.30 -9.93 7.62
N VAL A 33 2.12 -9.20 6.87
CA VAL A 33 1.91 -7.76 6.61
C VAL A 33 0.64 -7.49 5.81
N ARG A 34 0.34 -8.33 4.79
CA ARG A 34 -0.82 -8.13 3.93
C ARG A 34 -2.16 -8.23 4.66
N THR A 35 -2.22 -9.00 5.75
CA THR A 35 -3.47 -9.19 6.51
C THR A 35 -3.89 -7.97 7.32
N VAL A 36 -2.96 -7.07 7.58
CA VAL A 36 -3.18 -5.84 8.37
C VAL A 36 -2.99 -4.57 7.55
N SER A 37 -2.79 -4.71 6.24
CA SER A 37 -2.47 -3.61 5.32
C SER A 37 -3.47 -3.57 4.17
N VAL A 38 -3.98 -2.39 3.85
CA VAL A 38 -4.95 -2.22 2.76
C VAL A 38 -4.21 -2.20 1.41
N ALA A 39 -4.77 -2.87 0.41
CA ALA A 39 -4.23 -2.98 -0.95
C ALA A 39 -2.96 -3.84 -1.12
N TRP A 40 -2.66 -4.69 -0.14
CA TRP A 40 -1.68 -5.77 -0.26
C TRP A 40 -2.38 -7.06 -0.69
N PRO A 41 -2.34 -7.47 -1.98
CA PRO A 41 -3.07 -8.63 -2.44
C PRO A 41 -2.45 -9.93 -1.93
N ASP A 42 -3.23 -11.00 -1.96
CA ASP A 42 -2.66 -12.34 -1.90
C ASP A 42 -1.75 -12.59 -3.12
N ARG A 43 -0.67 -13.35 -2.91
CA ARG A 43 0.36 -13.55 -3.94
C ARG A 43 0.59 -15.05 -4.13
N ALA A 44 -0.02 -15.60 -5.18
CA ALA A 44 0.19 -16.98 -5.58
C ALA A 44 1.63 -17.23 -6.07
N GLU A 45 2.05 -18.50 -6.11
CA GLU A 45 3.41 -18.93 -6.47
C GLU A 45 3.93 -18.30 -7.78
N ARG A 46 3.11 -18.26 -8.84
CA ARG A 46 3.48 -17.64 -10.13
C ARG A 46 3.86 -16.17 -10.01
N PHE A 47 3.20 -15.45 -9.10
CA PHE A 47 3.46 -14.03 -8.87
C PHE A 47 4.69 -13.83 -7.98
N TRP A 48 4.96 -14.76 -7.06
CA TRP A 48 6.25 -14.81 -6.36
C TRP A 48 7.41 -15.06 -7.32
N ASN A 49 7.26 -16.04 -8.23
CA ASN A 49 8.26 -16.34 -9.26
C ASN A 49 8.55 -15.10 -10.12
N ASN A 50 7.51 -14.36 -10.53
CA ASN A 50 7.70 -13.12 -11.29
C ASN A 50 8.33 -12.00 -10.44
N ARG A 51 7.90 -11.85 -9.18
CA ARG A 51 8.38 -10.78 -8.29
C ARG A 51 9.88 -10.90 -7.99
N LEU A 52 10.34 -12.14 -7.82
CA LEU A 52 11.72 -12.48 -7.47
C LEU A 52 12.58 -12.81 -8.70
N ASP A 53 12.01 -12.82 -9.91
CA ASP A 53 12.76 -13.01 -11.14
C ASP A 53 13.84 -11.92 -11.29
N ASP A 54 15.02 -12.34 -11.71
CA ASP A 54 16.21 -11.48 -11.79
C ASP A 54 16.97 -11.65 -13.12
N ALA A 55 16.24 -11.81 -14.22
CA ALA A 55 16.83 -11.84 -15.55
C ALA A 55 17.69 -10.58 -15.79
N PRO A 56 18.97 -10.70 -16.22
CA PRO A 56 19.86 -9.55 -16.41
C PRO A 56 19.30 -8.42 -17.29
N GLN A 57 18.51 -8.78 -18.29
CA GLN A 57 17.88 -7.84 -19.23
C GLN A 57 16.78 -7.00 -18.57
N ALA A 58 16.15 -7.50 -17.51
CA ALA A 58 15.07 -6.83 -16.79
C ALA A 58 15.60 -5.84 -15.72
N ARG A 59 16.91 -5.79 -15.49
CA ARG A 59 17.51 -4.99 -14.40
C ARG A 59 17.65 -3.51 -14.72
N GLY A 60 17.55 -3.12 -15.99
CA GLY A 60 17.70 -1.73 -16.42
C GLY A 60 19.05 -1.12 -16.01
N GLY A 61 20.14 -1.90 -16.07
CA GLY A 61 21.48 -1.48 -15.65
C GLY A 61 21.77 -1.57 -14.15
N ALA A 62 20.79 -1.95 -13.32
CA ALA A 62 21.01 -2.18 -11.90
C ALA A 62 21.69 -3.54 -11.60
N THR A 63 22.19 -3.70 -10.38
CA THR A 63 22.72 -4.96 -9.86
C THR A 63 21.66 -6.07 -9.82
N SER A 64 22.09 -7.30 -9.56
CA SER A 64 21.18 -8.38 -9.16
C SER A 64 20.31 -7.98 -7.96
N LEU A 65 19.14 -8.62 -7.86
CA LEU A 65 18.23 -8.43 -6.73
C LEU A 65 18.91 -8.95 -5.46
N ARG A 66 18.90 -8.13 -4.41
CA ARG A 66 19.44 -8.49 -3.09
C ARG A 66 18.30 -8.62 -2.08
N HIS A 67 18.47 -9.57 -1.16
CA HIS A 67 17.48 -9.92 -0.15
C HIS A 67 18.08 -9.66 1.23
N ALA A 68 17.65 -8.57 1.86
CA ALA A 68 17.95 -8.30 3.25
C ALA A 68 16.80 -8.81 4.11
N VAL A 69 17.09 -9.59 5.13
CA VAL A 69 16.08 -10.20 6.01
C VAL A 69 16.40 -9.86 7.47
N HIS A 70 15.43 -9.34 8.19
CA HIS A 70 15.55 -9.04 9.62
C HIS A 70 15.13 -10.24 10.47
N ARG A 71 16.07 -10.72 11.28
CA ARG A 71 15.88 -11.77 12.27
C ARG A 71 15.81 -11.16 13.67
N ALA A 72 14.71 -11.42 14.37
CA ALA A 72 14.52 -11.01 15.76
C ALA A 72 15.37 -11.88 16.72
N PRO A 73 15.59 -11.44 17.98
CA PRO A 73 16.43 -12.16 18.95
C PRO A 73 15.96 -13.58 19.27
N ASP A 74 14.65 -13.83 19.17
CA ASP A 74 14.04 -15.16 19.33
C ASP A 74 14.23 -16.07 18.11
N GLY A 75 14.88 -15.56 17.06
CA GLY A 75 15.13 -16.26 15.81
C GLY A 75 14.04 -16.08 14.75
N ASP A 76 12.89 -15.44 15.05
CA ASP A 76 11.82 -15.25 14.09
C ASP A 76 12.20 -14.22 13.01
N ILE A 77 11.71 -14.44 11.79
CA ILE A 77 11.86 -13.47 10.71
C ILE A 77 10.71 -12.48 10.78
N THR A 78 11.06 -11.21 10.94
CA THR A 78 10.09 -10.13 11.22
C THR A 78 10.12 -9.02 10.19
N GLY A 79 11.03 -9.06 9.20
CA GLY A 79 11.04 -8.10 8.09
C GLY A 79 11.95 -8.53 6.94
N TYR A 80 11.75 -7.94 5.77
CA TYR A 80 12.67 -8.02 4.65
C TYR A 80 12.71 -6.72 3.84
N ALA A 81 13.77 -6.55 3.06
CA ALA A 81 13.87 -5.58 1.99
C ALA A 81 14.44 -6.24 0.74
N LEU A 82 13.69 -6.15 -0.36
CA LEU A 82 14.17 -6.43 -1.71
C LEU A 82 14.79 -5.14 -2.24
N TYR A 83 16.03 -5.17 -2.70
CA TYR A 83 16.67 -3.97 -3.21
C TYR A 83 17.71 -4.26 -4.29
N ARG A 84 18.05 -3.22 -5.05
CA ARG A 84 19.12 -3.20 -6.05
C ARG A 84 19.93 -1.92 -5.89
N SER A 85 21.15 -1.90 -6.41
CA SER A 85 21.90 -0.66 -6.59
C SER A 85 22.02 -0.39 -8.08
N ASN A 86 22.00 0.87 -8.50
CA ASN A 86 22.46 1.26 -9.82
C ASN A 86 23.74 2.09 -9.69
N ASP A 87 24.52 2.13 -10.76
CA ASP A 87 25.61 3.09 -10.92
C ASP A 87 25.17 4.04 -12.03
N ALA A 88 24.62 5.18 -11.63
CA ALA A 88 24.00 6.14 -12.53
C ALA A 88 24.68 7.50 -12.39
N ARG A 89 24.81 8.19 -13.52
CA ARG A 89 25.27 9.58 -13.58
C ARG A 89 24.29 10.41 -14.38
N ASP A 90 24.13 11.67 -13.98
CA ASP A 90 23.39 12.63 -14.79
C ASP A 90 24.20 13.04 -16.05
N PRO A 91 23.58 13.77 -17.01
CA PRO A 91 24.30 14.24 -18.21
C PRO A 91 25.49 15.17 -17.92
N LEU A 92 25.59 15.72 -16.71
CA LEU A 92 26.69 16.58 -16.26
C LEU A 92 27.79 15.78 -15.53
N GLY A 93 27.60 14.46 -15.38
CA GLY A 93 28.55 13.54 -14.74
C GLY A 93 28.42 13.46 -13.21
N ASN A 94 27.43 14.13 -12.61
CA ASN A 94 27.18 14.02 -11.18
C ASN A 94 26.68 12.63 -10.83
N ASP A 95 27.10 12.13 -9.67
CA ASP A 95 26.68 10.83 -9.16
C ASP A 95 25.20 10.88 -8.76
N THR A 96 24.40 10.07 -9.46
CA THR A 96 22.97 9.86 -9.21
C THR A 96 22.67 8.39 -8.90
N SER A 97 23.68 7.63 -8.48
CA SER A 97 23.49 6.27 -8.01
C SER A 97 22.51 6.23 -6.83
N ALA A 98 21.77 5.14 -6.75
CA ALA A 98 20.70 4.94 -5.80
C ALA A 98 20.61 3.47 -5.37
N VAL A 99 20.30 3.28 -4.08
CA VAL A 99 19.74 2.03 -3.59
C VAL A 99 18.26 2.07 -3.91
N ARG A 100 17.86 1.28 -4.91
CA ARG A 100 16.46 1.12 -5.29
C ARG A 100 15.84 0.04 -4.43
N VAL A 101 15.03 0.44 -3.44
CA VAL A 101 14.26 -0.49 -2.63
C VAL A 101 13.03 -0.88 -3.41
N VAL A 102 12.99 -2.15 -3.78
CA VAL A 102 11.97 -2.75 -4.62
C VAL A 102 10.74 -3.11 -3.79
N GLU A 103 10.93 -3.63 -2.57
CA GLU A 103 9.85 -3.97 -1.64
C GLU A 103 10.39 -4.06 -0.21
N PRO A 104 10.02 -3.13 0.69
CA PRO A 104 10.22 -3.30 2.11
C PRO A 104 8.94 -3.83 2.78
N ALA A 105 9.08 -4.78 3.71
CA ALA A 105 7.98 -5.20 4.57
C ALA A 105 8.49 -5.57 5.96
N ALA A 106 7.73 -5.21 6.99
CA ALA A 106 8.09 -5.48 8.38
C ALA A 106 6.83 -5.66 9.24
N THR A 107 6.91 -6.62 10.15
CA THR A 107 5.84 -6.95 11.11
C THR A 107 5.98 -6.23 12.44
N THR A 108 7.13 -5.59 12.68
CA THR A 108 7.42 -4.84 13.91
C THR A 108 8.08 -3.51 13.60
N ARG A 109 7.93 -2.54 14.50
CA ARG A 109 8.58 -1.22 14.40
C ARG A 109 10.10 -1.34 14.41
N GLN A 110 10.65 -2.22 15.24
CA GLN A 110 12.09 -2.47 15.33
C GLN A 110 12.64 -3.07 14.03
N ALA A 111 11.95 -4.06 13.44
CA ALA A 111 12.37 -4.65 12.17
C ALA A 111 12.37 -3.60 11.05
N TYR A 112 11.32 -2.79 10.98
CA TYR A 112 11.22 -1.68 10.03
C TYR A 112 12.38 -0.68 10.19
N ALA A 113 12.65 -0.21 11.42
CA ALA A 113 13.75 0.72 11.70
C ALA A 113 15.12 0.10 11.39
N SER A 114 15.34 -1.17 11.73
CA SER A 114 16.59 -1.88 11.47
C SER A 114 16.85 -2.11 9.98
N LEU A 115 15.82 -2.41 9.19
CA LEU A 115 15.93 -2.50 7.72
C LEU A 115 16.33 -1.15 7.12
N TRP A 116 15.71 -0.06 7.55
CA TRP A 116 16.08 1.28 7.09
C TRP A 116 17.49 1.69 7.52
N ARG A 117 17.90 1.34 8.75
CA ARG A 117 19.28 1.55 9.21
C ARG A 117 20.28 0.78 8.34
N PHE A 118 19.96 -0.46 7.98
CA PHE A 118 20.77 -1.26 7.07
C PHE A 118 20.88 -0.59 5.68
N LEU A 119 19.74 -0.23 5.07
CA LEU A 119 19.71 0.41 3.75
C LEU A 119 20.46 1.74 3.73
N ALA A 120 20.32 2.54 4.79
CA ALA A 120 21.04 3.80 4.99
C ALA A 120 22.55 3.65 5.22
N GLY A 121 23.00 2.46 5.61
CA GLY A 121 24.41 2.13 5.83
C GLY A 121 25.09 1.53 4.60
N ILE A 122 24.41 1.44 3.46
CA ILE A 122 25.03 1.04 2.19
C ILE A 122 25.87 2.23 1.69
N ASP A 123 27.19 2.11 1.79
CA ASP A 123 28.14 3.13 1.38
C ASP A 123 28.18 3.35 -0.15
N LEU A 124 28.80 4.46 -0.55
CA LEU A 124 29.07 4.85 -1.94
C LEU A 124 27.84 5.14 -2.80
N VAL A 125 26.68 5.37 -2.17
CA VAL A 125 25.45 5.70 -2.88
C VAL A 125 24.79 6.92 -2.23
N PRO A 126 24.56 8.02 -2.97
CA PRO A 126 23.99 9.25 -2.41
C PRO A 126 22.48 9.17 -2.16
N TRP A 127 21.75 8.26 -2.83
CA TRP A 127 20.29 8.21 -2.78
C TRP A 127 19.72 6.84 -2.39
N ILE A 128 18.53 6.87 -1.79
CA ILE A 128 17.67 5.70 -1.64
C ILE A 128 16.33 6.04 -2.30
N GLU A 129 15.91 5.22 -3.25
CA GLU A 129 14.68 5.38 -4.01
C GLU A 129 13.73 4.24 -3.66
N TYR A 130 12.47 4.55 -3.36
CA TYR A 130 11.43 3.54 -3.14
C TYR A 130 10.05 4.15 -3.32
N GLU A 131 9.08 3.29 -3.61
CA GLU A 131 7.67 3.64 -3.60
C GLU A 131 7.04 3.19 -2.29
N ALA A 132 6.12 4.01 -1.78
CA ALA A 132 5.53 3.82 -0.47
C ALA A 132 4.09 4.34 -0.41
N ALA A 133 3.40 4.05 0.70
CA ALA A 133 2.15 4.71 1.03
C ALA A 133 2.37 6.23 1.24
N VAL A 134 1.34 7.05 1.06
CA VAL A 134 1.48 8.50 1.26
C VAL A 134 1.68 8.91 2.73
N ASP A 135 1.34 8.02 3.67
CA ASP A 135 1.54 8.16 5.11
C ASP A 135 2.76 7.36 5.63
N GLU A 136 3.76 7.17 4.77
CA GLU A 136 4.98 6.43 5.02
C GLU A 136 5.69 6.91 6.32
N PRO A 137 5.95 6.03 7.30
CA PRO A 137 6.51 6.42 8.59
C PRO A 137 7.98 6.85 8.56
N LEU A 138 8.76 6.54 7.52
CA LEU A 138 10.20 6.84 7.47
C LEU A 138 10.58 8.27 7.87
N PRO A 139 9.93 9.34 7.37
CA PRO A 139 10.29 10.71 7.73
C PRO A 139 10.19 10.99 9.24
N HIS A 140 9.33 10.27 9.96
CA HIS A 140 9.19 10.37 11.41
C HIS A 140 10.29 9.62 12.19
N LEU A 141 11.09 8.77 11.55
CA LEU A 141 12.27 8.15 12.15
C LEU A 141 13.54 9.01 12.03
N LEU A 142 13.52 10.05 11.20
CA LEU A 142 14.72 10.84 10.88
C LEU A 142 14.85 12.11 11.72
N THR A 143 16.09 12.52 11.99
CA THR A 143 16.37 13.83 12.61
C THR A 143 16.03 14.99 11.68
N GLU A 144 16.25 14.82 10.38
CA GLU A 144 15.85 15.77 9.33
C GLU A 144 14.83 15.10 8.38
N PRO A 145 13.52 15.23 8.65
CA PRO A 145 12.47 14.63 7.83
C PRO A 145 12.48 15.12 6.37
N ARG A 146 12.95 16.34 6.10
CA ARG A 146 12.99 16.92 4.73
C ARG A 146 14.05 16.28 3.84
N ALA A 147 14.89 15.40 4.39
CA ALA A 147 15.77 14.55 3.60
C ALA A 147 14.99 13.56 2.73
N VAL A 148 13.76 13.21 3.13
CA VAL A 148 12.84 12.44 2.30
C VAL A 148 12.10 13.39 1.38
N ARG A 149 12.34 13.26 0.07
CA ARG A 149 11.65 14.01 -0.97
C ARG A 149 10.65 13.06 -1.63
N SER A 150 9.39 13.45 -1.67
CA SER A 150 8.29 12.62 -2.16
C SER A 150 7.53 13.32 -3.28
N THR A 151 7.13 12.54 -4.28
CA THR A 151 6.16 12.93 -5.31
C THR A 151 5.04 11.92 -5.28
N VAL A 152 3.79 12.40 -5.22
CA VAL A 152 2.62 11.51 -5.27
C VAL A 152 2.40 11.07 -6.72
N VAL A 153 2.24 9.77 -6.90
CA VAL A 153 1.93 9.13 -8.19
C VAL A 153 0.75 8.18 -8.01
N ASP A 154 0.03 7.90 -9.09
CA ASP A 154 -1.00 6.86 -9.08
C ASP A 154 -0.38 5.46 -9.13
N ARG A 155 -1.11 4.47 -8.63
CA ARG A 155 -0.56 3.11 -8.48
C ARG A 155 -1.51 1.97 -8.72
N LEU A 156 -2.66 2.01 -8.06
CA LEU A 156 -3.67 0.97 -8.10
C LEU A 156 -4.99 1.62 -8.52
N TRP A 157 -5.56 1.10 -9.61
CA TRP A 157 -6.90 1.43 -10.08
C TRP A 157 -7.83 0.28 -9.74
N VAL A 158 -9.01 0.58 -9.22
CA VAL A 158 -9.99 -0.41 -8.80
C VAL A 158 -11.20 -0.35 -9.72
N ARG A 159 -11.77 -1.53 -10.00
CA ARG A 159 -13.10 -1.67 -10.62
C ARG A 159 -13.90 -2.64 -9.79
N LEU A 160 -15.04 -2.18 -9.27
CA LEU A 160 -15.98 -3.08 -8.59
C LEU A 160 -16.80 -3.80 -9.66
N VAL A 161 -16.60 -5.11 -9.78
CA VAL A 161 -17.36 -5.96 -10.71
C VAL A 161 -18.72 -6.29 -10.12
N ASP A 162 -18.74 -6.77 -8.87
CA ASP A 162 -19.93 -7.00 -8.05
C ASP A 162 -19.94 -5.97 -6.91
N ALA A 163 -20.67 -4.87 -7.08
CA ALA A 163 -20.63 -3.75 -6.11
C ALA A 163 -21.11 -4.15 -4.71
N ASP A 164 -22.19 -4.93 -4.61
CA ASP A 164 -22.74 -5.44 -3.35
C ASP A 164 -21.73 -6.32 -2.60
N ARG A 165 -21.16 -7.32 -3.27
CA ARG A 165 -20.20 -8.26 -2.68
C ARG A 165 -18.92 -7.56 -2.27
N ALA A 166 -18.44 -6.60 -3.07
CA ALA A 166 -17.28 -5.80 -2.71
C ALA A 166 -17.55 -4.95 -1.46
N LEU A 167 -18.67 -4.23 -1.42
CA LEU A 167 -19.02 -3.37 -0.29
C LEU A 167 -19.30 -4.16 1.00
N ALA A 168 -19.83 -5.38 0.91
CA ALA A 168 -19.96 -6.28 2.06
C ALA A 168 -18.60 -6.86 2.52
N GLY A 169 -17.64 -6.99 1.61
CA GLY A 169 -16.31 -7.55 1.88
C GLY A 169 -15.33 -6.61 2.57
N ARG A 170 -15.64 -5.31 2.66
CA ARG A 170 -14.80 -4.31 3.33
C ARG A 170 -15.21 -4.10 4.80
N ARG A 171 -14.27 -3.59 5.59
CA ARG A 171 -14.53 -3.08 6.95
C ARG A 171 -14.67 -1.56 6.93
N CYS A 172 -15.44 -1.01 7.86
CA CYS A 172 -15.56 0.42 8.09
C CYS A 172 -14.83 0.82 9.39
N SER A 173 -14.18 1.98 9.40
CA SER A 173 -13.52 2.51 10.61
C SER A 173 -14.47 3.19 11.59
N ALA A 174 -15.73 3.41 11.19
CA ALA A 174 -16.76 4.00 12.02
C ALA A 174 -18.13 3.39 11.66
N PRO A 175 -19.11 3.40 12.59
CA PRO A 175 -20.47 2.98 12.30
C PRO A 175 -21.07 3.75 11.12
N LEU A 176 -21.75 3.02 10.24
CA LEU A 176 -22.31 3.54 9.00
C LEU A 176 -23.69 2.94 8.77
N ASP A 177 -24.66 3.79 8.41
CA ASP A 177 -25.92 3.42 7.77
C ASP A 177 -26.14 4.47 6.67
N VAL A 178 -25.98 4.05 5.42
CA VAL A 178 -26.07 4.93 4.25
C VAL A 178 -26.67 4.20 3.06
N VAL A 179 -27.48 4.89 2.27
CA VAL A 179 -27.96 4.42 0.97
C VAL A 179 -27.19 5.13 -0.15
N LEU A 180 -26.41 4.38 -0.92
CA LEU A 180 -25.68 4.87 -2.09
C LEU A 180 -26.50 4.61 -3.36
N ASN A 181 -26.79 5.65 -4.14
CA ASN A 181 -27.30 5.53 -5.51
C ASN A 181 -26.12 5.49 -6.48
N VAL A 182 -25.85 4.32 -7.05
CA VAL A 182 -24.71 4.07 -7.93
C VAL A 182 -25.20 3.97 -9.37
N GLU A 183 -24.59 4.75 -10.25
CA GLU A 183 -24.77 4.68 -11.70
C GLU A 183 -23.56 3.97 -12.34
N ASP A 184 -23.82 2.96 -13.18
CA ASP A 184 -22.78 2.22 -13.89
C ASP A 184 -23.26 1.85 -15.30
N ASP A 185 -22.94 2.72 -16.27
CA ASP A 185 -23.31 2.50 -17.67
C ASP A 185 -22.57 1.32 -18.31
N PHE A 186 -21.37 0.98 -17.82
CA PHE A 186 -20.54 -0.08 -18.39
C PHE A 186 -20.90 -1.46 -17.83
N CYS A 187 -21.25 -1.53 -16.55
CA CYS A 187 -21.79 -2.72 -15.91
C CYS A 187 -23.19 -2.42 -15.36
N PRO A 188 -24.24 -2.43 -16.20
CA PRO A 188 -25.59 -2.00 -15.80
C PRO A 188 -26.15 -2.78 -14.61
N TRP A 189 -25.69 -4.00 -14.37
CA TRP A 189 -26.07 -4.76 -13.19
C TRP A 189 -25.64 -4.07 -11.89
N ASN A 190 -24.57 -3.27 -11.87
CA ASN A 190 -24.18 -2.48 -10.70
C ASN A 190 -25.04 -1.23 -10.50
N THR A 191 -25.84 -0.82 -11.47
CA THR A 191 -26.72 0.35 -11.30
C THR A 191 -27.81 0.05 -10.28
N GLY A 192 -28.03 1.00 -9.36
CA GLY A 192 -29.09 0.90 -8.36
C GLY A 192 -28.70 1.48 -7.01
N ARG A 193 -29.56 1.24 -6.01
CA ARG A 193 -29.36 1.71 -4.64
C ARG A 193 -28.93 0.60 -3.72
N TYR A 194 -27.87 0.85 -2.97
CA TYR A 194 -27.28 -0.07 -2.02
C TYR A 194 -27.34 0.53 -0.63
N ARG A 195 -27.95 -0.17 0.33
CA ARG A 195 -27.86 0.20 1.73
C ARG A 195 -26.66 -0.51 2.33
N LEU A 196 -25.74 0.26 2.89
CA LEU A 196 -24.60 -0.24 3.64
C LEU A 196 -24.85 0.00 5.12
N GLN A 197 -24.81 -1.05 5.92
CA GLN A 197 -24.95 -0.98 7.37
C GLN A 197 -23.80 -1.70 8.05
N THR A 198 -23.20 -1.07 9.04
CA THR A 198 -22.19 -1.73 9.88
C THR A 198 -22.87 -2.54 10.97
N GLU A 199 -22.56 -3.83 11.04
CA GLU A 199 -22.96 -4.74 12.12
C GLU A 199 -21.70 -5.20 12.89
N GLY A 200 -21.37 -4.48 13.97
CA GLY A 200 -20.10 -4.65 14.64
C GLY A 200 -18.93 -4.33 13.70
N ASP A 201 -18.10 -5.34 13.43
CA ASP A 201 -16.94 -5.26 12.53
C ASP A 201 -17.27 -5.54 11.05
N ALA A 202 -18.46 -6.08 10.78
CA ALA A 202 -18.90 -6.45 9.44
C ALA A 202 -19.69 -5.31 8.78
N VAL A 203 -19.75 -5.34 7.45
CA VAL A 203 -20.62 -4.48 6.66
C VAL A 203 -21.63 -5.37 5.95
N ASP A 204 -22.91 -5.17 6.23
CA ASP A 204 -23.98 -5.70 5.41
C ASP A 204 -24.25 -4.74 4.25
N CYS A 205 -24.50 -5.30 3.07
CA CYS A 205 -24.78 -4.54 1.87
C CYS A 205 -25.89 -5.21 1.07
N GLU A 206 -27.04 -4.55 1.01
CA GLU A 206 -28.21 -5.03 0.27
C GLU A 206 -28.72 -3.99 -0.72
N ARG A 207 -29.39 -4.47 -1.78
CA ARG A 207 -30.15 -3.57 -2.66
C ARG A 207 -31.38 -3.07 -1.93
N THR A 208 -31.74 -1.81 -2.16
CA THR A 208 -32.91 -1.20 -1.51
C THR A 208 -33.68 -0.28 -2.45
N ASN A 209 -34.93 -0.02 -2.12
CA ASN A 209 -35.74 1.04 -2.73
C ASN A 209 -35.83 2.30 -1.86
N ALA A 210 -35.17 2.31 -0.68
CA ALA A 210 -35.13 3.45 0.20
C ALA A 210 -34.58 4.72 -0.52
N PRO A 211 -34.94 5.93 -0.05
CA PRO A 211 -34.34 7.16 -0.54
C PRO A 211 -32.81 7.11 -0.40
N ALA A 212 -32.10 7.53 -1.44
CA ALA A 212 -30.65 7.57 -1.42
C ALA A 212 -30.14 8.73 -0.58
N ASP A 213 -29.03 8.52 0.12
CA ASP A 213 -28.33 9.52 0.90
C ASP A 213 -27.21 10.18 0.09
N LEU A 214 -26.53 9.41 -0.78
CA LEU A 214 -25.49 9.88 -1.70
C LEU A 214 -25.78 9.38 -3.13
N GLN A 215 -25.39 10.16 -4.13
CA GLN A 215 -25.42 9.77 -5.54
C GLN A 215 -24.02 9.92 -6.17
N LEU A 216 -23.61 8.95 -6.96
CA LEU A 216 -22.30 8.86 -7.61
C LEU A 216 -22.28 7.79 -8.70
N THR A 217 -21.22 7.74 -9.51
CA THR A 217 -21.00 6.63 -10.43
C THR A 217 -20.16 5.51 -9.80
N ALA A 218 -20.09 4.37 -10.47
CA ALA A 218 -19.20 3.28 -10.09
C ALA A 218 -17.71 3.68 -10.11
N ALA A 219 -17.32 4.69 -10.89
CA ALA A 219 -15.93 5.17 -10.92
C ALA A 219 -15.54 5.86 -9.61
N GLU A 220 -16.38 6.79 -9.12
CA GLU A 220 -16.16 7.45 -7.83
C GLU A 220 -16.20 6.45 -6.67
N LEU A 221 -17.12 5.47 -6.72
CA LEU A 221 -17.22 4.44 -5.71
C LEU A 221 -15.94 3.60 -5.66
N ALA A 222 -15.43 3.19 -6.82
CA ALA A 222 -14.20 2.40 -6.92
C ALA A 222 -12.97 3.19 -6.48
N ALA A 223 -12.89 4.49 -6.81
CA ALA A 223 -11.83 5.37 -6.34
C ALA A 223 -11.79 5.48 -4.81
N ALA A 224 -12.96 5.62 -4.17
CA ALA A 224 -13.09 5.74 -2.72
C ALA A 224 -13.00 4.39 -1.96
N TYR A 225 -13.13 3.26 -2.65
CA TYR A 225 -13.34 1.94 -2.05
C TYR A 225 -12.26 1.53 -1.03
N LEU A 226 -10.99 1.79 -1.36
CA LEU A 226 -9.84 1.44 -0.53
C LEU A 226 -9.52 2.49 0.55
N GLY A 227 -10.25 3.61 0.61
CA GLY A 227 -10.10 4.64 1.64
C GLY A 227 -9.04 5.72 1.39
N GLY A 228 -8.27 5.62 0.29
CA GLY A 228 -7.27 6.62 -0.10
C GLY A 228 -7.91 7.89 -0.64
N THR A 229 -8.69 7.78 -1.73
CA THR A 229 -9.53 8.88 -2.21
C THR A 229 -10.76 9.01 -1.31
N THR A 230 -11.12 10.25 -0.94
CA THR A 230 -12.25 10.48 -0.03
C THR A 230 -13.52 10.85 -0.78
N PHE A 231 -14.69 10.43 -0.30
CA PHE A 231 -15.97 10.92 -0.84
C PHE A 231 -16.07 12.45 -0.74
N ALA A 232 -15.57 13.05 0.35
CA ALA A 232 -15.53 14.50 0.51
C ALA A 232 -14.72 15.21 -0.60
N SER A 233 -13.55 14.68 -0.99
CA SER A 233 -12.76 15.25 -2.09
C SER A 233 -13.46 15.11 -3.44
N LEU A 234 -14.15 13.99 -3.68
CA LEU A 234 -14.92 13.77 -4.90
C LEU A 234 -16.15 14.68 -4.96
N ALA A 235 -16.82 14.89 -3.83
CA ALA A 235 -17.94 15.81 -3.71
C ALA A 235 -17.52 17.28 -3.91
N ALA A 236 -16.35 17.67 -3.40
CA ALA A 236 -15.79 19.01 -3.64
C ALA A 236 -15.52 19.28 -5.13
N ALA A 237 -15.28 18.22 -5.92
CA ALA A 237 -15.17 18.29 -7.37
C ALA A 237 -16.52 18.16 -8.11
N GLY A 238 -17.64 17.99 -7.39
CA GLY A 238 -18.97 17.81 -7.97
C GLY A 238 -19.25 16.41 -8.51
N LEU A 239 -18.43 15.41 -8.17
CA LEU A 239 -18.57 14.03 -8.66
C LEU A 239 -19.42 13.14 -7.74
N VAL A 240 -19.55 13.53 -6.47
CA VAL A 240 -20.41 12.86 -5.48
C VAL A 240 -21.39 13.88 -4.94
N HIS A 241 -22.68 13.54 -4.96
CA HIS A 241 -23.75 14.44 -4.51
C HIS A 241 -24.35 13.95 -3.21
N GLU A 242 -24.41 14.84 -2.21
CA GLU A 242 -25.13 14.59 -0.96
C GLU A 242 -26.62 14.88 -1.14
N LEU A 243 -27.45 13.86 -0.96
CA LEU A 243 -28.91 13.96 -1.04
C LEU A 243 -29.54 14.08 0.36
N ARG A 244 -28.89 13.51 1.38
CA ARG A 244 -29.27 13.67 2.79
C ARG A 244 -28.18 14.38 3.58
N PRO A 245 -28.47 15.52 4.22
CA PRO A 245 -27.49 16.26 4.99
C PRO A 245 -26.72 15.41 6.02
N GLY A 246 -25.39 15.54 6.00
CA GLY A 246 -24.45 14.85 6.90
C GLY A 246 -24.09 13.43 6.48
N ALA A 247 -24.72 12.85 5.45
CA ALA A 247 -24.36 11.52 4.94
C ALA A 247 -22.94 11.49 4.34
N LEU A 248 -22.53 12.55 3.66
CA LEU A 248 -21.22 12.64 3.03
C LEU A 248 -20.10 12.60 4.07
N ALA A 249 -20.24 13.37 5.15
CA ALA A 249 -19.25 13.41 6.22
C ALA A 249 -19.15 12.07 6.96
N ARG A 250 -20.28 11.42 7.24
CA ARG A 250 -20.30 10.08 7.89
C ARG A 250 -19.67 9.02 6.99
N THR A 251 -20.06 8.97 5.72
CA THR A 251 -19.55 8.00 4.75
C THR A 251 -18.06 8.19 4.50
N THR A 252 -17.61 9.45 4.36
CA THR A 252 -16.19 9.78 4.25
C THR A 252 -15.41 9.19 5.41
N ARG A 253 -15.83 9.44 6.67
CA ARG A 253 -15.13 8.92 7.84
C ARG A 253 -15.12 7.40 7.88
N ALA A 254 -16.27 6.76 7.66
CA ALA A 254 -16.39 5.30 7.72
C ALA A 254 -15.54 4.58 6.66
N PHE A 255 -15.32 5.21 5.49
CA PHE A 255 -14.49 4.62 4.44
C PHE A 255 -12.99 4.84 4.61
N ARG A 256 -12.56 5.72 5.53
CA ARG A 256 -11.14 5.91 5.85
C ARG A 256 -10.58 4.73 6.62
N THR A 257 -9.27 4.59 6.56
CA THR A 257 -8.49 3.58 7.27
C THR A 257 -7.37 4.28 8.06
N ASP A 258 -6.85 3.63 9.10
CA ASP A 258 -5.79 4.20 9.95
C ASP A 258 -4.46 4.39 9.20
N ARG A 259 -4.26 3.57 8.16
CA ARG A 259 -3.13 3.61 7.24
C ARG A 259 -3.63 3.82 5.82
N GLU A 260 -2.91 4.61 5.04
CA GLU A 260 -3.26 4.83 3.63
C GLU A 260 -3.03 3.55 2.80
N PRO A 261 -3.89 3.25 1.82
CA PRO A 261 -3.73 2.06 0.99
C PRO A 261 -2.48 2.15 0.13
N PHE A 262 -1.78 1.02 -0.04
CA PHE A 262 -0.60 0.95 -0.88
C PHE A 262 -0.43 -0.43 -1.51
N TYR A 263 0.00 -0.46 -2.79
CA TYR A 263 0.28 -1.69 -3.53
C TYR A 263 1.80 -1.90 -3.70
N PRO A 264 2.40 -2.92 -3.05
CA PRO A 264 3.85 -3.14 -3.06
C PRO A 264 4.41 -3.87 -4.29
N GLY A 265 3.59 -4.20 -5.29
CA GLY A 265 3.95 -5.17 -6.33
C GLY A 265 4.62 -4.65 -7.61
N GLY A 266 4.98 -3.37 -7.71
CA GLY A 266 5.56 -2.85 -8.96
C GLY A 266 4.50 -2.66 -10.06
N TRP A 267 4.93 -2.32 -11.28
CA TRP A 267 4.08 -2.38 -12.49
C TRP A 267 3.61 -3.81 -12.83
N ALA A 268 4.23 -4.81 -12.19
CA ALA A 268 3.72 -6.18 -12.15
C ALA A 268 2.47 -6.21 -11.25
N PHE A 269 1.37 -5.65 -11.74
CA PHE A 269 0.04 -6.02 -11.28
C PHE A 269 -0.09 -7.55 -11.39
N PRO A 270 -0.81 -8.27 -10.51
CA PRO A 270 -1.15 -9.64 -10.85
C PRO A 270 -1.95 -9.57 -12.14
N ALA A 271 -1.32 -9.95 -13.25
CA ALA A 271 -2.01 -10.20 -14.50
C ALA A 271 -3.10 -11.24 -14.16
N TYR A 272 -4.32 -10.74 -14.07
CA TYR A 272 -5.54 -11.56 -14.06
C TYR A 272 -5.73 -12.11 -15.47
#